data_AF-A0A7W0NMT9-F1
#
_entry.id   AF-A0A7W0NMT9-F1
#
_cell.length_a   1.000
_cell.length_b   1.000
_cell.length_c   1.000
_cell.angle_alpha   90.00
_cell.angle_beta   90.00
_cell.angle_gamma   90.00
#
_symmetry.space_group_name_H-M   'P 1'
#
loop_
_entity.id
_entity.type
_entity.pdbx_description
1 polymer ?
#
loop_
_entity_poly.entity_id
_entity_poly.type
_entity_poly.pdbx_seq_one_letter_code
_entity_poly.pdbx_strand_id
1 'polypeptide(L)'
;IDSYKSSRAEPESAQEQTERRLASQTPVLYRLLELCGVPAAGHRGYEAEDVIGTLAARAPGRVAIVSGDRDLFQLVRDPVVCVLYPKRGVSLMDRVDEGYIEARFGIPGRAYRDYAVLRGDPSDGLPGVRGIGEKLASSLIARFGSLEGVMSAAADARGNVALGKVYGSLNYIQRALQVVSIPTDLPIPAVDLTRPRRQPDEAVFALAEQNGLTDAVRSLTTVLMSDRSAVADGAR
;
A
#
# COMPACT_ATOMS: atom_id res chain seq x y z
N ILE A 1 -18.36 -1.29 -6.31
CA ILE A 1 -18.76 -2.57 -5.68
C ILE A 1 -19.35 -2.19 -4.34
N ASP A 2 -20.60 -2.56 -4.07
CA ASP A 2 -21.36 -1.94 -2.97
C ASP A 2 -20.82 -2.36 -1.60
N SER A 3 -20.13 -3.50 -1.53
CA SER A 3 -19.47 -4.01 -0.34
C SER A 3 -18.05 -3.47 -0.11
N TYR A 4 -17.49 -2.67 -1.04
CA TYR A 4 -16.12 -2.18 -0.91
C TYR A 4 -15.99 -1.25 0.30
N LYS A 5 -15.15 -1.65 1.26
CA LYS A 5 -14.90 -0.96 2.55
C LYS A 5 -16.19 -0.60 3.33
N SER A 6 -17.34 -1.21 3.01
CA SER A 6 -18.64 -0.81 3.60
C SER A 6 -18.72 -1.14 5.09
N SER A 7 -18.16 -2.28 5.51
CA SER A 7 -18.11 -2.69 6.92
C SER A 7 -17.27 -1.76 7.79
N ARG A 8 -16.37 -0.98 7.19
CA ARG A 8 -15.56 0.03 7.89
C ARG A 8 -16.38 1.28 8.22
N ALA A 9 -17.41 1.58 7.43
CA ALA A 9 -18.29 2.73 7.62
C ALA A 9 -19.48 2.44 8.57
N GLU A 10 -19.63 1.20 9.03
CA GLU A 10 -20.69 0.84 9.98
C GLU A 10 -20.42 1.45 11.37
N PRO A 11 -21.47 1.88 12.09
CA PRO A 11 -21.33 2.27 13.49
C PRO A 11 -20.70 1.15 14.31
N GLU A 12 -19.79 1.52 15.20
CA GLU A 12 -19.00 0.62 16.04
C GLU A 12 -18.06 -0.32 15.28
N SER A 13 -17.77 -0.06 14.00
CA SER A 13 -16.75 -0.83 13.27
C SER A 13 -15.38 -0.74 13.95
N ALA A 14 -14.54 -1.74 13.71
CA ALA A 14 -13.16 -1.72 14.20
C ALA A 14 -12.38 -0.47 13.73
N GLN A 15 -12.71 0.04 12.53
CA GLN A 15 -12.12 1.25 12.00
C GLN A 15 -12.60 2.49 12.77
N GLU A 16 -13.91 2.66 12.97
CA GLU A 16 -14.44 3.82 13.70
C GLU A 16 -13.93 3.85 15.15
N GLN A 17 -13.83 2.69 15.80
CA GLN A 17 -13.20 2.57 17.12
C GLN A 17 -11.72 2.98 17.10
N THR A 18 -10.99 2.59 16.06
CA THR A 18 -9.58 2.98 15.88
C THR A 18 -9.45 4.47 15.65
N GLU A 19 -10.27 5.05 14.77
CA GLU A 19 -10.32 6.49 14.50
C GLU A 19 -10.62 7.27 15.78
N ARG A 20 -11.60 6.85 16.59
CA ARG A 20 -11.89 7.46 17.89
C ARG A 20 -10.68 7.46 18.83
N ARG A 21 -9.94 6.34 18.89
CA ARG A 21 -8.74 6.22 19.74
C ARG A 21 -7.58 7.08 19.24
N LEU A 22 -7.48 7.28 17.93
CA LEU A 22 -6.41 8.05 17.29
C LEU A 22 -6.76 9.53 17.09
N ALA A 23 -8.01 9.93 17.25
CA ALA A 23 -8.50 11.28 16.94
C ALA A 23 -7.70 12.40 17.66
N SER A 24 -7.32 12.18 18.92
CA SER A 24 -6.49 13.12 19.68
C SER A 24 -4.99 13.01 19.37
N GLN A 25 -4.53 11.87 18.86
CA GLN A 25 -3.12 11.58 18.60
C GLN A 25 -2.68 12.07 17.23
N THR A 26 -3.54 11.95 16.22
CA THR A 26 -3.25 12.31 14.83
C THR A 26 -2.84 13.79 14.65
N PRO A 27 -3.52 14.79 15.27
CA PRO A 27 -3.09 16.19 15.18
C PRO A 27 -1.69 16.42 15.79
N VAL A 28 -1.38 15.74 16.90
CA VAL A 28 -0.06 15.82 17.56
C VAL A 28 1.02 15.25 16.65
N LEU A 29 0.77 14.10 16.02
CA LEU A 29 1.68 13.48 15.07
C LEU A 29 2.00 14.42 13.90
N TYR A 30 0.98 14.98 13.25
CA TYR A 30 1.19 15.89 12.12
C TYR A 30 1.96 17.15 12.53
N ARG A 31 1.65 17.71 13.71
CA ARG A 31 2.39 18.88 14.22
C ARG A 31 3.85 18.56 14.52
N LEU A 32 4.15 17.38 15.08
CA LEU A 32 5.52 16.94 15.31
C LEU A 32 6.29 16.76 14.00
N LEU A 33 5.69 16.12 12.99
CA LEU A 33 6.28 15.95 11.67
C LEU A 33 6.57 17.31 11.02
N GLU A 34 5.62 18.25 11.09
CA GLU A 34 5.77 19.61 10.58
C GLU A 34 6.96 20.34 11.24
N LEU A 35 7.05 20.30 12.57
CA LEU A 35 8.14 20.93 13.34
C LEU A 35 9.50 20.27 13.08
N CYS A 36 9.51 18.97 12.74
CA CYS A 36 10.70 18.27 12.25
C CYS A 36 11.00 18.55 10.77
N GLY A 37 10.11 19.25 10.06
CA GLY A 37 10.20 19.51 8.63
C GLY A 37 9.95 18.28 7.74
N VAL A 38 9.42 17.18 8.28
CA VAL A 38 9.11 15.97 7.51
C VAL A 38 7.87 16.24 6.65
N PRO A 39 7.96 16.08 5.33
CA PRO A 39 6.83 16.37 4.44
C PRO A 39 5.70 15.37 4.67
N ALA A 40 4.47 15.87 4.72
CA ALA A 40 3.25 15.08 4.66
C ALA A 40 2.47 15.47 3.40
N ALA A 41 1.94 14.47 2.70
CA ALA A 41 1.18 14.65 1.47
C ALA A 41 -0.18 13.99 1.61
N GLY A 42 -1.21 14.62 1.05
CA GLY A 42 -2.57 14.11 1.05
C GLY A 42 -3.39 14.76 -0.05
N HIS A 43 -4.49 14.11 -0.44
CA HIS A 43 -5.46 14.68 -1.36
C HIS A 43 -6.87 14.40 -0.85
N ARG A 44 -7.71 15.45 -0.77
CA ARG A 44 -9.10 15.28 -0.33
C ARG A 44 -9.84 14.37 -1.31
N GLY A 45 -10.55 13.37 -0.80
CA GLY A 45 -11.33 12.44 -1.61
C GLY A 45 -10.54 11.26 -2.17
N TYR A 46 -9.25 11.11 -1.81
CA TYR A 46 -8.43 9.95 -2.14
C TYR A 46 -7.80 9.36 -0.89
N GLU A 47 -7.46 8.09 -0.97
CA GLU A 47 -6.86 7.33 0.11
C GLU A 47 -5.32 7.52 0.13
N ALA A 48 -4.67 7.05 1.19
CA ALA A 48 -3.22 7.23 1.34
C ALA A 48 -2.45 6.43 0.28
N GLU A 49 -2.94 5.23 -0.05
CA GLU A 49 -2.43 4.36 -1.10
C GLU A 49 -2.42 5.04 -2.48
N ASP A 50 -3.43 5.86 -2.78
CA ASP A 50 -3.53 6.61 -4.03
C ASP A 50 -2.45 7.70 -4.15
N VAL A 51 -2.22 8.41 -3.04
CA VAL A 51 -1.18 9.43 -2.93
C VAL A 51 0.20 8.77 -3.02
N ILE A 52 0.39 7.63 -2.34
CA ILE A 52 1.62 6.84 -2.40
C ILE A 52 1.89 6.35 -3.82
N GLY A 53 0.90 5.82 -4.52
CA GLY A 53 1.02 5.37 -5.91
C GLY A 53 1.49 6.49 -6.83
N THR A 54 0.88 7.67 -6.69
CA THR A 54 1.25 8.86 -7.47
C THR A 54 2.66 9.35 -7.15
N LEU A 55 3.04 9.43 -5.87
CA LEU A 55 4.39 9.85 -5.48
C LEU A 55 5.46 8.84 -5.92
N ALA A 56 5.19 7.54 -5.79
CA ALA A 56 6.10 6.48 -6.23
C ALA A 56 6.30 6.48 -7.75
N ALA A 57 5.25 6.79 -8.53
CA ALA A 57 5.35 6.91 -9.97
C ALA A 57 6.17 8.13 -10.42
N ARG A 58 6.09 9.24 -9.68
CA ARG A 58 6.80 10.50 -9.98
C ARG A 58 8.24 10.54 -9.47
N ALA A 59 8.60 9.66 -8.54
CA ALA A 59 9.93 9.68 -7.93
C ALA A 59 11.03 9.40 -8.96
N PRO A 60 12.10 10.21 -9.02
CA PRO A 60 13.16 10.07 -10.02
C PRO A 60 14.15 8.91 -9.71
N GLY A 61 13.96 8.18 -8.61
CA GLY A 61 14.91 7.19 -8.12
C GLY A 61 14.23 5.95 -7.53
N ARG A 62 14.99 5.17 -6.78
CA ARG A 62 14.46 3.99 -6.09
C ARG A 62 13.54 4.42 -4.94
N VAL A 63 12.40 3.75 -4.83
CA VAL A 63 11.35 3.99 -3.84
C VAL A 63 11.19 2.74 -2.99
N ALA A 64 11.16 2.92 -1.68
CA ALA A 64 10.74 1.91 -0.71
C ALA A 64 9.46 2.40 -0.05
N ILE A 65 8.35 1.70 -0.28
CA ILE A 65 7.05 1.99 0.31
C ILE A 65 6.95 1.21 1.62
N VAL A 66 6.73 1.88 2.75
CA VAL A 66 6.57 1.20 4.05
C VAL A 66 5.09 1.08 4.37
N SER A 67 4.53 -0.13 4.33
CA SER A 67 3.12 -0.36 4.62
C SER A 67 2.82 -1.80 5.01
N GLY A 68 1.84 -1.97 5.90
CA GLY A 68 1.22 -3.27 6.21
C GLY A 68 0.08 -3.65 5.27
N ASP A 69 -0.24 -2.79 4.30
CA ASP A 69 -1.25 -3.05 3.29
C ASP A 69 -0.66 -3.80 2.09
N ARG A 70 -1.27 -4.93 1.74
CA ARG A 70 -0.84 -5.74 0.60
C ARG A 70 -1.30 -5.17 -0.73
N ASP A 71 -2.28 -4.27 -0.76
CA ASP A 71 -2.71 -3.65 -2.01
C ASP A 71 -1.59 -2.84 -2.66
N LEU A 72 -0.65 -2.33 -1.85
CA LEU A 72 0.54 -1.65 -2.36
C LEU A 72 1.53 -2.59 -3.08
N PHE A 73 1.36 -3.91 -3.00
CA PHE A 73 2.20 -4.86 -3.76
C PHE A 73 1.99 -4.67 -5.28
N GLN A 74 0.86 -4.12 -5.70
CA GLN A 74 0.64 -3.79 -7.12
C GLN A 74 1.57 -2.69 -7.65
N LEU A 75 2.21 -1.90 -6.77
CA LEU A 75 3.14 -0.83 -7.13
C LEU A 75 4.58 -1.32 -7.33
N VAL A 76 4.87 -2.59 -7.00
CA VAL A 76 6.20 -3.17 -7.11
C VAL A 76 6.68 -3.14 -8.57
N ARG A 77 7.89 -2.63 -8.77
CA ARG A 77 8.54 -2.50 -10.08
C ARG A 77 10.04 -2.58 -9.91
N ASP A 78 10.63 -3.73 -10.19
CA ASP A 78 12.07 -3.90 -9.99
C ASP A 78 12.92 -3.15 -11.03
N PRO A 79 14.08 -2.60 -10.62
CA PRO A 79 14.58 -2.42 -9.24
C PRO A 79 14.14 -1.08 -8.62
N VAL A 80 13.11 -0.44 -9.19
CA VAL A 80 12.72 0.95 -8.94
C VAL A 80 11.81 1.10 -7.72
N VAL A 81 10.83 0.22 -7.51
CA VAL A 81 9.85 0.31 -6.42
C VAL A 81 9.75 -1.04 -5.72
N CYS A 82 9.97 -1.04 -4.40
CA CYS A 82 9.68 -2.19 -3.54
C CYS A 82 8.78 -1.78 -2.37
N VAL A 83 8.14 -2.75 -1.73
CA VAL A 83 7.38 -2.55 -0.48
C VAL A 83 8.15 -3.17 0.68
N LEU A 84 8.32 -2.43 1.77
CA LEU A 84 8.80 -2.93 3.05
C LEU A 84 7.59 -3.28 3.91
N TYR A 85 7.29 -4.58 3.98
CA TYR A 85 6.09 -5.12 4.60
C TYR A 85 6.39 -5.56 6.05
N PRO A 86 5.76 -4.94 7.07
CA PRO A 86 5.96 -5.30 8.48
C PRO A 86 5.54 -6.75 8.77
N LYS A 87 6.51 -7.60 9.14
CA LYS A 87 6.27 -8.98 9.59
C LYS A 87 6.05 -9.05 11.09
N ARG A 88 6.80 -8.24 11.85
CA ARG A 88 6.65 -8.11 13.31
C ARG A 88 6.95 -6.67 13.73
N GLY A 89 5.92 -5.83 13.69
CA GLY A 89 6.08 -4.40 13.89
C GLY A 89 7.10 -3.80 12.90
N VAL A 90 7.69 -2.67 13.27
CA VAL A 90 8.69 -1.98 12.43
C VAL A 90 10.11 -2.55 12.55
N SER A 91 10.33 -3.57 13.40
CA SER A 91 11.67 -4.14 13.65
C SER A 91 12.05 -5.25 12.68
N LEU A 92 11.07 -5.91 12.06
CA LEU A 92 11.29 -6.93 11.04
C LEU A 92 10.34 -6.69 9.87
N MET A 93 10.92 -6.30 8.73
CA MET A 93 10.20 -6.04 7.49
C MET A 93 10.68 -7.01 6.40
N ASP A 94 9.73 -7.61 5.69
CA ASP A 94 10.02 -8.32 4.46
C ASP A 94 10.17 -7.29 3.32
N ARG A 95 11.18 -7.47 2.48
CA ARG A 95 11.30 -6.71 1.24
C ARG A 95 10.51 -7.42 0.15
N VAL A 96 9.41 -6.81 -0.25
CA VAL A 96 8.52 -7.28 -1.31
C VAL A 96 8.96 -6.64 -2.63
N ASP A 97 9.62 -7.45 -3.44
CA ASP A 97 9.99 -7.20 -4.84
C ASP A 97 9.26 -8.19 -5.77
N GLU A 98 9.53 -8.15 -7.08
CA GLU A 98 8.83 -9.02 -8.03
C GLU A 98 9.13 -10.50 -7.75
N GLY A 99 10.36 -10.81 -7.36
CA GLY A 99 10.78 -12.16 -6.96
C GLY A 99 10.08 -12.66 -5.71
N TYR A 100 9.87 -11.82 -4.71
CA TYR A 100 9.05 -12.15 -3.54
C TYR A 100 7.61 -12.49 -3.95
N ILE A 101 7.01 -11.68 -4.83
CA ILE A 101 5.63 -11.89 -5.28
C ILE A 101 5.52 -13.22 -6.03
N GLU A 102 6.45 -13.51 -6.93
CA GLU A 102 6.53 -14.77 -7.67
C GLU A 102 6.68 -15.97 -6.74
N ALA A 103 7.64 -15.93 -5.83
CA ALA A 103 7.90 -17.02 -4.89
C ALA A 103 6.73 -17.25 -3.93
N ARG A 104 6.08 -16.18 -3.47
CA ARG A 104 5.03 -16.25 -2.44
C ARG A 104 3.67 -16.62 -3.02
N PHE A 105 3.31 -16.07 -4.18
CA PHE A 105 1.96 -16.17 -4.74
C PHE A 105 1.90 -16.98 -6.02
N GLY A 106 3.04 -17.35 -6.62
CA GLY A 106 3.09 -18.14 -7.85
C GLY A 106 2.55 -17.40 -9.08
N ILE A 107 2.60 -16.07 -9.08
CA ILE A 107 2.12 -15.20 -10.15
C ILE A 107 3.26 -14.31 -10.64
N PRO A 108 3.25 -13.80 -11.88
CA PRO A 108 4.22 -12.79 -12.32
C PRO A 108 4.26 -11.61 -11.35
N GLY A 109 5.44 -11.07 -11.06
CA GLY A 109 5.62 -10.07 -10.00
C GLY A 109 4.71 -8.84 -10.11
N ARG A 110 4.34 -8.45 -11.34
CA ARG A 110 3.45 -7.30 -11.62
C ARG A 110 1.95 -7.61 -11.55
N ALA A 111 1.57 -8.86 -11.31
CA ALA A 111 0.19 -9.32 -11.45
C ALA A 111 -0.57 -9.41 -10.12
N TYR A 112 -0.06 -8.81 -9.03
CA TYR A 112 -0.70 -8.92 -7.72
C TYR A 112 -2.12 -8.36 -7.69
N ARG A 113 -2.36 -7.20 -8.32
CA ARG A 113 -3.70 -6.62 -8.47
C ARG A 113 -4.66 -7.58 -9.17
N ASP A 114 -4.23 -8.12 -10.29
CA ASP A 114 -5.00 -9.02 -11.14
C ASP A 114 -5.37 -10.31 -10.38
N TYR A 115 -4.41 -10.84 -9.62
CA TYR A 115 -4.61 -11.93 -8.68
C TYR A 115 -5.64 -11.59 -7.59
N ALA A 116 -5.51 -10.42 -6.95
CA ALA A 116 -6.40 -9.96 -5.89
C ALA A 116 -7.85 -9.79 -6.38
N VAL A 117 -8.06 -9.25 -7.58
CA VAL A 117 -9.40 -9.13 -8.20
C VAL A 117 -10.08 -10.49 -8.35
N LEU A 118 -9.33 -11.52 -8.76
CA LEU A 118 -9.89 -12.87 -8.93
C LEU A 118 -10.20 -13.54 -7.60
N ARG A 119 -9.26 -13.52 -6.64
CA ARG A 119 -9.44 -14.19 -5.33
C ARG A 119 -10.39 -13.46 -4.39
N GLY A 120 -10.61 -12.16 -4.61
CA GLY A 120 -11.28 -11.27 -3.68
C GLY A 120 -10.39 -10.86 -2.50
N ASP A 121 -10.84 -9.86 -1.75
CA ASP A 121 -10.23 -9.39 -0.52
C ASP A 121 -11.28 -9.18 0.58
N PRO A 122 -11.44 -10.13 1.52
CA PRO A 122 -12.41 -10.00 2.59
C PRO A 122 -12.20 -8.77 3.49
N SER A 123 -10.95 -8.29 3.63
CA SER A 123 -10.65 -7.14 4.50
C SER A 123 -11.14 -5.80 3.92
N ASP A 124 -11.30 -5.73 2.60
CA ASP A 124 -11.93 -4.62 1.88
C ASP A 124 -13.36 -4.94 1.41
N GLY A 125 -13.92 -6.07 1.82
CA GLY A 125 -15.27 -6.50 1.41
C GLY A 125 -15.37 -6.83 -0.09
N LEU A 126 -14.26 -7.18 -0.74
CA LEU A 126 -14.23 -7.61 -2.14
C LEU A 126 -14.49 -9.13 -2.21
N PRO A 127 -15.63 -9.57 -2.78
CA PRO A 127 -16.03 -10.99 -2.73
C PRO A 127 -15.19 -11.90 -3.64
N GLY A 128 -14.51 -11.35 -4.65
CA GLY A 128 -13.82 -12.12 -5.68
C GLY A 128 -14.76 -12.79 -6.67
N VAL A 129 -14.17 -13.54 -7.60
CA VAL A 129 -14.94 -14.35 -8.55
C VAL A 129 -15.42 -15.62 -7.83
N ARG A 130 -16.73 -15.85 -7.81
CA ARG A 130 -17.33 -16.98 -7.08
C ARG A 130 -16.70 -18.31 -7.50
N GLY A 131 -16.13 -19.02 -6.53
CA GLY A 131 -15.51 -20.32 -6.74
C GLY A 131 -14.12 -20.26 -7.39
N ILE A 132 -13.47 -19.09 -7.37
CA ILE A 132 -12.05 -18.89 -7.67
C ILE A 132 -11.37 -18.36 -6.40
N GLY A 133 -10.74 -19.26 -5.64
CA GLY A 133 -9.90 -18.89 -4.49
C GLY A 133 -8.44 -18.69 -4.90
N GLU A 134 -7.59 -18.39 -3.91
CA GLU A 134 -6.14 -18.13 -4.06
C GLU A 134 -5.43 -19.09 -5.03
N LYS A 135 -5.53 -20.40 -4.83
CA LYS A 135 -4.83 -21.38 -5.70
C LYS A 135 -5.26 -21.31 -7.17
N LEU A 136 -6.56 -21.14 -7.41
CA LEU A 136 -7.09 -21.10 -8.77
C LEU A 136 -6.81 -19.75 -9.43
N ALA A 137 -6.93 -18.65 -8.69
CA ALA A 137 -6.55 -17.31 -9.15
C ALA A 137 -5.07 -17.28 -9.56
N SER A 138 -4.18 -17.77 -8.68
CA SER A 138 -2.75 -17.88 -8.95
C SER A 138 -2.47 -18.71 -10.21
N SER A 139 -3.06 -19.91 -10.32
CA SER A 139 -2.88 -20.76 -11.50
C SER A 139 -3.36 -20.12 -12.80
N LEU A 140 -4.47 -19.38 -12.79
CA LEU A 140 -4.98 -18.68 -13.96
C LEU A 140 -4.03 -17.54 -14.36
N ILE A 141 -3.62 -16.70 -13.42
CA ILE A 141 -2.71 -15.58 -13.68
C ILE A 141 -1.33 -16.08 -14.13
N ALA A 142 -0.80 -17.13 -13.51
CA ALA A 142 0.46 -17.75 -13.93
C ALA A 142 0.40 -18.29 -15.36
N ARG A 143 -0.74 -18.89 -15.73
CA ARG A 143 -0.94 -19.49 -17.06
C ARG A 143 -1.17 -18.45 -18.16
N PHE A 144 -1.93 -17.39 -17.87
CA PHE A 144 -2.37 -16.42 -18.87
C PHE A 144 -1.69 -15.06 -18.74
N GLY A 145 -0.76 -14.90 -17.81
CA GLY A 145 0.08 -13.72 -17.58
C GLY A 145 -0.60 -12.58 -16.86
N SER A 146 -1.87 -12.29 -17.19
CA SER A 146 -2.64 -11.16 -16.65
C SER A 146 -4.13 -11.48 -16.58
N LEU A 147 -4.88 -10.65 -15.86
CA LEU A 147 -6.34 -10.74 -15.84
C LEU A 147 -6.95 -10.52 -17.23
N GLU A 148 -6.35 -9.66 -18.05
CA GLU A 148 -6.74 -9.48 -19.46
C GLU A 148 -6.56 -10.78 -20.25
N GLY A 149 -5.42 -11.46 -20.09
CA GLY A 149 -5.18 -12.76 -20.72
C GLY A 149 -6.18 -13.82 -20.26
N VAL A 150 -6.53 -13.84 -18.96
CA VAL A 150 -7.57 -14.74 -18.42
C VAL A 150 -8.94 -14.43 -19.02
N MET A 151 -9.31 -13.14 -19.15
CA MET A 151 -10.59 -12.74 -19.74
C MET A 151 -10.68 -13.09 -21.23
N SER A 152 -9.58 -12.89 -21.99
CA SER A 152 -9.51 -13.31 -23.38
C SER A 152 -9.71 -14.82 -23.53
N ALA A 153 -8.97 -15.62 -22.73
CA ALA A 153 -9.13 -17.07 -22.75
C ALA A 153 -10.54 -17.52 -22.33
N ALA A 154 -11.19 -16.78 -21.43
CA ALA A 154 -12.54 -17.06 -20.98
C ALA A 154 -13.62 -16.82 -22.05
N ALA A 155 -13.38 -15.92 -23.00
CA ALA A 155 -14.29 -15.71 -24.14
C ALA A 155 -14.33 -16.93 -25.08
N ASP A 156 -13.17 -17.57 -25.28
CA ASP A 156 -12.99 -18.64 -26.26
C ASP A 156 -13.25 -20.05 -25.69
N ALA A 157 -13.00 -20.28 -24.40
CA ALA A 157 -12.98 -21.62 -23.80
C ALA A 157 -14.18 -21.88 -22.86
N ARG A 158 -15.40 -21.79 -23.39
CA ARG A 158 -16.66 -21.96 -22.62
C ARG A 158 -16.85 -23.35 -21.97
N GLY A 159 -16.03 -24.35 -22.34
CA GLY A 159 -16.04 -25.70 -21.73
C GLY A 159 -15.17 -25.85 -20.48
N ASN A 160 -14.30 -24.89 -20.17
CA ASN A 160 -13.47 -24.94 -18.96
C ASN A 160 -14.23 -24.32 -17.77
N VAL A 161 -14.42 -25.09 -16.70
CA VAL A 161 -15.20 -24.67 -15.51
C VAL A 161 -14.63 -23.39 -14.87
N ALA A 162 -13.31 -23.25 -14.78
CA ALA A 162 -12.68 -22.07 -14.17
C ALA A 162 -12.87 -20.82 -15.05
N LEU A 163 -12.62 -20.94 -16.35
CA LEU A 163 -12.80 -19.84 -17.30
C LEU A 163 -14.28 -19.46 -17.47
N GLY A 164 -15.20 -20.42 -17.39
CA GLY A 164 -16.64 -20.15 -17.37
C GLY A 164 -17.08 -19.28 -16.17
N LYS A 165 -16.46 -19.48 -14.99
CA LYS A 165 -16.69 -18.61 -13.82
C LYS A 165 -16.19 -17.18 -14.04
N VAL A 166 -15.03 -17.02 -14.68
CA VAL A 166 -14.49 -15.70 -15.06
C VAL A 166 -15.42 -15.02 -16.04
N TYR A 167 -15.83 -15.72 -17.12
CA TYR A 167 -16.73 -15.18 -18.13
C TYR A 167 -18.07 -14.75 -17.52
N GLY A 168 -18.64 -15.57 -16.62
CA GLY A 168 -19.87 -15.22 -15.90
C GLY A 168 -19.74 -14.06 -14.92
N SER A 169 -18.50 -13.60 -14.62
CA SER A 169 -18.22 -12.56 -13.63
C SER A 169 -17.58 -11.31 -14.23
N LEU A 170 -17.60 -11.15 -15.57
CA LEU A 170 -16.95 -10.01 -16.25
C LEU A 170 -17.41 -8.65 -15.73
N ASN A 171 -18.70 -8.48 -15.42
CA ASN A 171 -19.22 -7.24 -14.85
C ASN A 171 -18.58 -6.93 -13.47
N TYR A 172 -18.48 -7.94 -12.61
CA TYR A 172 -17.80 -7.81 -11.32
C TYR A 172 -16.33 -7.44 -11.52
N ILE A 173 -15.62 -8.15 -12.39
CA ILE A 173 -14.20 -7.94 -12.66
C ILE A 173 -13.93 -6.51 -13.14
N GLN A 174 -14.74 -6.00 -14.07
CA GLN A 174 -14.63 -4.63 -14.57
C GLN A 174 -14.85 -3.60 -13.46
N ARG A 175 -15.86 -3.79 -12.60
CA ARG A 175 -16.09 -2.90 -11.44
C ARG A 175 -14.99 -3.04 -10.38
N ALA A 176 -14.44 -4.23 -10.19
CA ALA A 176 -13.36 -4.50 -9.25
C ALA A 176 -12.06 -3.80 -9.65
N LEU A 177 -11.72 -3.82 -10.94
CA LEU A 177 -10.55 -3.12 -11.45
C LEU A 177 -10.59 -1.62 -11.18
N GLN A 178 -11.77 -0.99 -11.16
CA GLN A 178 -11.91 0.44 -10.85
C GLN A 178 -11.68 0.77 -9.37
N VAL A 179 -11.88 -0.18 -8.45
CA VAL A 179 -11.73 0.07 -7.01
C VAL A 179 -10.41 -0.46 -6.45
N VAL A 180 -9.84 -1.51 -7.02
CA VAL A 180 -8.56 -2.10 -6.55
C VAL A 180 -7.35 -1.39 -7.18
N SER A 181 -7.51 -0.74 -8.33
CA SER A 181 -6.39 -0.09 -9.00
C SER A 181 -5.98 1.18 -8.27
N ILE A 182 -4.71 1.24 -7.87
CA ILE A 182 -4.13 2.45 -7.30
C ILE A 182 -3.76 3.43 -8.44
N PRO A 183 -4.28 4.67 -8.42
CA PRO A 183 -3.92 5.69 -9.41
C PRO A 183 -2.47 6.14 -9.23
N THR A 184 -1.86 6.58 -10.33
CA THR A 184 -0.44 6.98 -10.36
C THR A 184 -0.22 8.41 -10.85
N ASP A 185 -1.30 9.15 -11.07
CA ASP A 185 -1.33 10.43 -11.76
C ASP A 185 -2.27 11.45 -11.09
N LEU A 186 -2.57 11.30 -9.80
CA LEU A 186 -3.44 12.24 -9.08
C LEU A 186 -2.96 13.69 -9.18
N PRO A 187 -3.88 14.68 -9.19
CA PRO A 187 -3.54 16.10 -9.26
C PRO A 187 -3.03 16.66 -7.91
N ILE A 188 -2.06 15.98 -7.29
CA ILE A 188 -1.35 16.44 -6.10
C ILE A 188 -0.23 17.41 -6.48
N PRO A 189 0.02 18.47 -5.69
CA PRO A 189 1.18 19.35 -5.86
C PRO A 189 2.50 18.57 -5.82
N ALA A 190 3.55 19.15 -6.40
CA ALA A 190 4.89 18.62 -6.20
C ALA A 190 5.27 18.73 -4.71
N VAL A 191 5.71 17.62 -4.13
CA VAL A 191 6.17 17.55 -2.75
C VAL A 191 7.67 17.28 -2.75
N ASP A 192 8.42 18.11 -2.03
CA ASP A 192 9.83 17.83 -1.78
C ASP A 192 9.93 16.70 -0.74
N LEU A 193 10.25 15.50 -1.22
CA LEU A 193 10.44 14.30 -0.40
C LEU A 193 11.90 14.14 0.06
N THR A 194 12.75 15.15 -0.14
CA THR A 194 14.12 15.09 0.36
C THR A 194 14.10 15.02 1.89
N ARG A 195 15.03 14.23 2.44
CA ARG A 195 15.20 14.14 3.89
C ARG A 195 15.52 15.53 4.44
N PRO A 196 14.76 16.05 5.42
CA PRO A 196 15.05 17.35 6.01
C PRO A 196 16.44 17.38 6.61
N ARG A 197 17.23 18.39 6.25
CA ARG A 197 18.57 18.66 6.83
C ARG A 197 18.63 19.94 7.65
N ARG A 198 17.49 20.61 7.84
CA ARG A 198 17.40 21.80 8.68
C ARG A 198 17.18 21.40 10.13
N GLN A 199 17.72 22.22 11.04
CA GLN A 199 17.45 22.06 12.47
C GLN A 199 15.92 22.06 12.71
N PRO A 200 15.38 21.10 13.47
CA PRO A 200 13.99 21.11 13.89
C PRO A 200 13.64 22.39 14.66
N ASP A 201 12.38 22.80 14.58
CA ASP A 201 11.87 23.91 15.39
C ASP A 201 11.97 23.56 16.88
N GLU A 202 12.47 24.48 17.72
CA GLU A 202 12.64 24.26 19.16
C GLU A 202 11.33 23.88 19.86
N ALA A 203 10.19 24.35 19.34
CA ALA A 203 8.87 24.01 19.85
C ALA A 203 8.56 22.50 19.77
N VAL A 204 9.29 21.73 18.94
CA VAL A 204 9.11 20.27 18.84
C VAL A 204 9.36 19.59 20.18
N PHE A 205 10.33 20.06 20.97
CA PHE A 205 10.70 19.43 22.23
C PHE A 205 9.67 19.69 23.32
N ALA A 206 9.12 20.91 23.38
CA ALA A 206 8.05 21.26 24.31
C ALA A 206 6.76 20.45 23.98
N LEU A 207 6.43 20.32 22.70
CA LEU A 207 5.29 19.50 22.27
C LEU A 207 5.51 18.02 22.59
N ALA A 208 6.73 17.52 22.40
CA ALA A 208 7.09 16.15 22.74
C ALA A 208 6.92 15.87 24.24
N GLU A 209 7.40 16.77 25.09
CA GLU A 209 7.30 16.65 26.55
C GLU A 209 5.83 16.61 27.02
N GLN A 210 5.01 17.54 26.53
CA GLN A 210 3.58 17.60 26.84
C GLN A 210 2.81 16.33 26.48
N ASN A 211 3.31 15.56 25.50
CA ASN A 211 2.68 14.35 25.01
C ASN A 211 3.43 13.07 25.38
N GLY A 212 4.49 13.13 26.19
CA GLY A 212 5.27 11.96 26.60
C GLY A 212 6.05 11.29 25.46
N LEU A 213 6.47 12.05 24.45
CA LEU A 213 7.14 11.58 23.23
C LEU A 213 8.62 12.03 23.14
N THR A 214 9.20 12.51 24.23
CA THR A 214 10.55 13.11 24.27
C THR A 214 11.62 12.22 23.64
N ASP A 215 11.68 10.94 24.00
CA ASP A 215 12.71 10.03 23.50
C ASP A 215 12.54 9.72 22.02
N ALA A 216 11.29 9.56 21.55
CA ALA A 216 10.99 9.33 20.14
C ALA A 216 11.40 10.54 19.29
N VAL A 217 11.09 11.76 19.74
CA VAL A 217 11.47 13.00 19.04
C VAL A 217 12.99 13.19 19.05
N ARG A 218 13.66 12.95 20.18
CA ARG A 218 15.14 13.00 20.23
C ARG A 218 15.78 12.01 19.27
N SER A 219 15.27 10.78 19.20
CA SER A 219 15.76 9.77 18.26
C SER A 219 15.55 10.21 16.80
N LEU A 220 14.35 10.69 16.47
CA LEU A 220 14.04 11.19 15.13
C LEU A 220 14.94 12.35 14.71
N THR A 221 15.10 13.37 15.57
CA THR A 221 15.90 14.55 15.25
C THR A 221 17.39 14.21 15.14
N THR A 222 17.89 13.33 16.00
CA THR A 222 19.27 12.80 15.90
C THR A 222 19.48 12.11 14.56
N VAL A 223 18.56 11.24 14.16
CA VAL A 223 18.63 10.56 12.87
C VAL A 223 18.57 11.58 11.75
N LEU A 224 17.57 12.47 11.68
CA LEU A 224 17.44 13.46 10.61
C LEU A 224 18.72 14.28 10.38
N MET A 225 19.41 14.65 11.46
CA MET A 225 20.65 15.44 11.43
C MET A 225 21.91 14.60 11.18
N SER A 226 21.83 13.27 11.19
CA SER A 226 22.99 12.41 10.96
C SER A 226 23.40 12.33 9.49
N ASP A 227 24.72 12.27 9.25
CA ASP A 227 25.25 11.98 7.92
C ASP A 227 24.98 10.53 7.52
N ARG A 228 24.56 10.36 6.26
CA ARG A 228 24.13 9.06 5.69
C ARG A 228 25.24 7.98 5.69
N SER A 229 26.51 8.35 5.85
CA SER A 229 27.64 7.42 5.80
C SER A 229 27.64 6.38 6.93
N ALA A 230 27.00 6.67 8.07
CA ALA A 230 27.00 5.78 9.23
C ALA A 230 25.97 4.64 9.18
N VAL A 231 24.96 4.70 8.30
CA VAL A 231 23.83 3.74 8.31
C VAL A 231 24.08 2.54 7.38
N ALA A 232 24.98 2.67 6.40
CA ALA A 232 25.25 1.61 5.42
C ALA A 232 26.06 0.42 5.97
N ASP A 233 26.76 0.57 7.10
CA ASP A 233 27.57 -0.50 7.71
C ASP A 233 26.76 -1.48 8.57
N GLY A 234 25.47 -1.23 8.80
CA GLY A 234 24.61 -2.06 9.66
C GLY A 234 23.70 -3.06 8.92
N ALA A 235 23.70 -3.06 7.58
CA ALA A 235 22.85 -3.93 6.78
C ALA A 235 23.68 -4.67 5.71
N ARG A 236 24.45 -5.65 6.16
CA ARG A 236 24.91 -6.78 5.33
C ARG A 236 24.27 -8.05 5.84
#